data_AF-A0A660XE71-F1
#
_entry.id   AF-A0A660XE71-F1
#
_cell.length_a   1.000
_cell.length_b   1.000
_cell.length_c   1.000
_cell.angle_alpha   90.00
_cell.angle_beta   90.00
_cell.angle_gamma   90.00
#
_symmetry.space_group_name_H-M   'P 1'
#
loop_
_entity.id
_entity.type
_entity.pdbx_description
1 polymer ?
#
loop_
_entity_poly.entity_id
_entity_poly.type
_entity_poly.pdbx_seq_one_letter_code
_entity_poly.pdbx_strand_id
1 'polypeptide(L)'
;MFSSCYIENKPTVVIPDNLFSETKMIAVMTDVQLVEGTLSYNRIKRKGNNNFKEDYYNQVFLEHNITAKDLRENLNYYNLQPELMQKIIEKVLENLNQTQGQLEKKIAEEKIADSLKLIEDRIDSLRVVDSLSTYGNKVIN
;
A
#
# COMPACT_ATOMS: atom_id res chain seq x y z
N MET A 1 -27.47 42.75 -2.94
CA MET A 1 -26.29 42.61 -2.07
C MET A 1 -26.69 41.75 -0.89
N PHE A 2 -26.30 40.47 -0.87
CA PHE A 2 -26.54 39.59 0.28
C PHE A 2 -25.28 39.58 1.13
N SER A 3 -25.21 40.44 2.15
CA SER A 3 -24.18 40.36 3.18
C SER A 3 -24.68 39.39 4.25
N SER A 4 -24.25 38.14 4.17
CA SER A 4 -24.48 37.15 5.22
C SER A 4 -23.37 37.32 6.25
N CYS A 5 -23.70 37.80 7.44
CA CYS A 5 -22.79 37.75 8.58
C CYS A 5 -22.58 36.28 8.96
N TYR A 6 -21.44 35.72 8.57
CA TYR A 6 -20.98 34.43 9.06
C TYR A 6 -20.56 34.63 10.52
N ILE A 7 -21.26 33.98 11.43
CA ILE A 7 -20.80 33.83 12.81
C ILE A 7 -19.55 32.94 12.74
N GLU A 8 -18.37 33.51 12.96
CA GLU A 8 -17.14 32.74 13.16
C GLU A 8 -17.23 31.99 14.49
N ASN A 9 -17.93 30.85 14.50
CA ASN A 9 -17.70 29.84 15.54
C ASN A 9 -16.34 29.23 15.25
N LYS A 10 -15.27 29.81 15.80
CA LYS A 10 -13.95 29.15 15.79
C LYS A 10 -14.13 27.81 16.51
N PRO A 11 -14.00 26.66 15.80
CA PRO A 11 -14.18 25.37 16.44
C PRO A 11 -13.14 25.23 17.56
N THR A 12 -13.60 24.89 18.76
CA THR A 12 -12.70 24.63 19.88
C THR A 12 -11.92 23.36 19.61
N VAL A 13 -10.58 23.46 19.62
CA VAL A 13 -9.70 22.31 19.41
C VAL A 13 -9.74 21.44 20.67
N VAL A 14 -10.42 20.30 20.59
CA VAL A 14 -10.42 19.29 21.66
C VAL A 14 -9.17 18.43 21.50
N ILE A 15 -8.30 18.44 22.51
CA ILE A 15 -7.09 17.62 22.53
C ILE A 15 -7.46 16.20 22.99
N PRO A 16 -7.17 15.15 22.21
CA PRO A 16 -7.41 13.76 22.62
C PRO A 16 -6.55 13.36 23.82
N ASP A 17 -7.08 12.51 24.70
CA ASP A 17 -6.32 11.95 25.83
C ASP A 17 -5.08 11.17 25.36
N ASN A 18 -5.21 10.48 24.23
CA ASN A 18 -4.15 9.73 23.56
C ASN A 18 -3.77 10.42 22.24
N LEU A 19 -3.19 11.61 22.33
CA LEU A 19 -2.74 12.36 21.17
C LEU A 19 -1.56 11.63 20.50
N PHE A 20 -1.70 11.32 19.21
CA PHE A 20 -0.65 10.77 18.38
C PHE A 20 0.40 11.83 18.10
N SER A 21 1.66 11.43 18.01
CA SER A 21 2.69 12.28 17.40
C SER A 21 2.42 12.40 15.89
N GLU A 22 2.95 13.45 15.24
CA GLU A 22 2.84 13.60 13.78
C GLU A 22 3.34 12.35 13.05
N THR A 23 4.48 11.80 13.47
CA THR A 23 5.05 10.58 12.88
C THR A 23 4.13 9.39 13.04
N LYS A 24 3.51 9.20 14.21
CA LYS A 24 2.53 8.13 14.42
C LYS A 24 1.29 8.34 13.56
N MET A 25 0.78 9.57 13.48
CA MET A 25 -0.38 9.90 12.67
C MET A 25 -0.12 9.64 11.17
N ILE A 26 1.08 9.99 10.68
CA ILE A 26 1.51 9.68 9.31
C ILE A 26 1.48 8.17 9.06
N ALA A 27 2.09 7.37 9.94
CA ALA A 27 2.14 5.92 9.79
C ALA A 27 0.73 5.28 9.81
N VAL A 28 -0.10 5.66 10.80
CA VAL A 28 -1.48 5.19 10.90
C VAL A 28 -2.28 5.57 9.66
N MET A 29 -2.18 6.82 9.20
CA MET A 29 -2.92 7.29 8.02
C MET A 29 -2.45 6.64 6.73
N THR A 30 -1.16 6.32 6.59
CA THR A 30 -0.65 5.55 5.45
C THR A 30 -1.38 4.20 5.37
N ASP A 31 -1.49 3.46 6.47
CA ASP A 31 -2.15 2.15 6.47
C ASP A 31 -3.67 2.26 6.30
N VAL A 32 -4.31 3.30 6.87
CA VAL A 32 -5.73 3.59 6.62
C VAL A 32 -6.00 3.83 5.13
N GLN A 33 -5.13 4.56 4.43
CA GLN A 33 -5.30 4.79 2.99
C GLN A 33 -5.10 3.51 2.16
N LEU A 34 -4.20 2.62 2.59
CA LEU A 34 -4.06 1.29 1.96
C LEU A 34 -5.33 0.43 2.13
N VAL A 35 -5.94 0.47 3.33
CA VAL A 35 -7.22 -0.20 3.59
C VAL A 35 -8.33 0.37 2.70
N GLU A 36 -8.47 1.69 2.64
CA GLU A 36 -9.49 2.34 1.79
C GLU A 36 -9.28 2.03 0.30
N GLY A 37 -8.03 2.05 -0.18
CA GLY A 37 -7.68 1.65 -1.54
C GLY A 37 -8.06 0.20 -1.82
N THR A 38 -7.78 -0.71 -0.89
CA THR A 38 -8.11 -2.15 -1.00
C THR A 38 -9.63 -2.36 -1.04
N LEU A 39 -10.37 -1.70 -0.14
CA LEU A 39 -11.82 -1.77 -0.09
C LEU A 39 -12.46 -1.22 -1.36
N SER A 40 -11.96 -0.09 -1.86
CA SER A 40 -12.40 0.51 -3.12
C SER A 40 -12.15 -0.42 -4.31
N TYR A 41 -10.95 -0.99 -4.41
CA TYR A 41 -10.60 -1.96 -5.45
C TYR A 41 -11.51 -3.20 -5.42
N ASN A 42 -11.72 -3.78 -4.23
CA ASN A 42 -12.56 -4.95 -4.03
C ASN A 42 -14.01 -4.67 -4.45
N ARG A 43 -14.57 -3.53 -4.03
CA ARG A 43 -15.90 -3.08 -4.45
C ARG A 43 -16.01 -2.97 -5.97
N ILE A 44 -15.03 -2.36 -6.64
CA ILE A 44 -14.99 -2.23 -8.12
C ILE A 44 -14.96 -3.61 -8.78
N LYS A 45 -14.17 -4.54 -8.25
CA LYS A 45 -14.08 -5.91 -8.77
C LYS A 45 -15.26 -6.81 -8.39
N ARG A 46 -16.26 -6.29 -7.66
CA ARG A 46 -17.37 -7.06 -7.07
C ARG A 46 -16.87 -8.26 -6.26
N LYS A 47 -15.67 -8.12 -5.67
CA LYS A 47 -15.07 -9.07 -4.74
C LYS A 47 -15.33 -8.53 -3.35
N GLY A 48 -15.98 -9.31 -2.49
CA GLY A 48 -16.33 -8.80 -1.16
C GLY A 48 -17.46 -9.54 -0.49
N ASN A 49 -17.34 -9.78 0.81
CA ASN A 49 -18.47 -9.98 1.71
C ASN A 49 -18.55 -8.76 2.66
N ASN A 50 -19.67 -8.60 3.37
CA ASN A 50 -19.92 -7.39 4.18
C ASN A 50 -18.90 -7.17 5.31
N ASN A 51 -18.12 -8.18 5.70
CA ASN A 51 -17.28 -8.14 6.90
C ASN A 51 -15.84 -7.65 6.65
N PHE A 52 -15.36 -7.63 5.40
CA PHE A 52 -13.96 -7.26 5.11
C PHE A 52 -13.57 -5.86 5.58
N LYS A 53 -14.52 -4.92 5.68
CA LYS A 53 -14.23 -3.57 6.19
C LYS A 53 -13.76 -3.60 7.64
N GLU A 54 -14.47 -4.33 8.50
CA GLU A 54 -14.12 -4.42 9.92
C GLU A 54 -12.78 -5.13 10.09
N ASP A 55 -12.58 -6.24 9.37
CA ASP A 55 -11.33 -7.01 9.45
C ASP A 55 -10.09 -6.18 9.08
N TYR A 56 -10.15 -5.41 7.99
CA TYR A 56 -9.01 -4.58 7.56
C TYR A 56 -8.72 -3.43 8.55
N TYR A 57 -9.75 -2.75 9.06
CA TYR A 57 -9.55 -1.70 10.05
C TYR A 57 -9.04 -2.26 11.39
N ASN A 58 -9.52 -3.43 11.80
CA ASN A 58 -9.04 -4.13 13.00
C ASN A 58 -7.54 -4.44 12.89
N GLN A 59 -7.04 -4.79 11.70
CA GLN A 59 -5.62 -5.01 11.50
C GLN A 59 -4.80 -3.72 11.72
N VAL A 60 -5.26 -2.56 11.23
CA VAL A 60 -4.61 -1.27 11.50
C VAL A 60 -4.59 -0.96 12.99
N PHE A 61 -5.70 -1.21 13.68
CA PHE A 61 -5.81 -0.97 15.13
C PHE A 61 -4.84 -1.83 15.93
N LEU A 62 -4.68 -3.10 15.56
CA LEU A 62 -3.74 -4.02 16.18
C LEU A 62 -2.30 -3.60 15.92
N GLU A 63 -1.94 -3.30 14.66
CA GLU A 63 -0.57 -2.95 14.27
C GLU A 63 -0.07 -1.69 14.98
N HIS A 64 -0.93 -0.67 15.10
CA HIS A 64 -0.56 0.61 15.72
C HIS A 64 -0.84 0.71 17.22
N ASN A 65 -1.41 -0.36 17.81
CA ASN A 65 -1.90 -0.41 19.18
C ASN A 65 -2.81 0.80 19.51
N ILE A 66 -3.89 0.93 18.74
CA ILE A 66 -4.88 2.01 18.87
C ILE A 66 -6.30 1.44 18.80
N THR A 67 -7.28 2.22 19.23
CA THR A 67 -8.70 1.93 19.05
C THR A 67 -9.32 2.77 17.94
N ALA A 68 -10.52 2.39 17.49
CA ALA A 68 -11.33 3.24 16.60
C ALA A 68 -11.63 4.62 17.21
N LYS A 69 -11.77 4.70 18.55
CA LYS A 69 -11.94 5.95 19.28
C LYS A 69 -10.70 6.84 19.14
N ASP A 70 -9.51 6.28 19.37
CA ASP A 70 -8.24 7.00 19.26
C ASP A 70 -8.06 7.57 17.86
N LEU A 71 -8.28 6.77 16.81
CA LEU A 71 -8.18 7.23 15.43
C LEU A 71 -9.12 8.40 15.15
N ARG A 72 -10.40 8.28 15.54
CA ARG A 72 -11.41 9.32 15.31
C ARG A 72 -11.06 10.63 16.01
N GLU A 73 -10.62 10.57 17.26
CA GLU A 73 -10.30 11.77 18.04
C GLU A 73 -9.04 12.46 17.53
N ASN A 74 -8.01 11.70 17.18
CA ASN A 74 -6.81 12.23 16.55
C ASN A 74 -7.09 12.84 15.17
N LEU A 75 -7.90 12.18 14.35
CA LEU A 75 -8.29 12.71 13.04
C LEU A 75 -9.02 14.06 13.19
N ASN A 76 -9.93 14.17 14.17
CA ASN A 76 -10.60 15.43 14.47
C ASN A 76 -9.62 16.53 14.91
N TYR A 77 -8.68 16.21 15.80
CA TYR A 77 -7.68 17.16 16.28
C TYR A 77 -6.82 17.72 15.15
N TYR A 78 -6.29 16.85 14.28
CA TYR A 78 -5.46 17.26 13.16
C TYR A 78 -6.25 17.99 12.07
N ASN A 79 -7.50 17.60 11.80
CA ASN A 79 -8.35 18.28 10.80
C ASN A 79 -8.67 19.74 11.18
N LEU A 80 -8.68 20.07 12.47
CA LEU A 80 -8.84 21.45 12.94
C LEU A 80 -7.55 22.30 12.80
N GLN A 81 -6.46 21.70 12.33
CA GLN A 81 -5.17 22.35 12.10
C GLN A 81 -4.73 22.14 10.65
N PRO A 82 -5.22 22.95 9.70
CA PRO A 82 -5.08 22.69 8.27
C PRO A 82 -3.63 22.53 7.79
N GLU A 83 -2.71 23.39 8.25
CA GLU A 83 -1.29 23.33 7.86
C GLU A 83 -0.64 22.01 8.32
N LEU A 84 -0.98 21.56 9.53
CA LEU A 84 -0.45 20.33 10.10
C LEU A 84 -1.02 19.10 9.40
N MET A 85 -2.33 19.08 9.13
CA MET A 85 -2.96 18.01 8.37
C MET A 85 -2.43 17.94 6.94
N GLN A 86 -2.22 19.09 6.28
CA GLN A 86 -1.65 19.13 4.95
C GLN A 86 -0.28 18.44 4.92
N LYS A 87 0.62 18.77 5.86
CA LYS A 87 1.93 18.13 5.98
C LYS A 87 1.83 16.62 6.19
N ILE A 88 0.87 16.17 7.01
CA ILE A 88 0.62 14.73 7.24
C ILE A 88 0.21 14.05 5.94
N ILE A 89 -0.75 14.62 5.20
CA ILE A 89 -1.24 14.05 3.95
C ILE A 89 -0.14 14.04 2.87
N GLU A 90 0.64 15.10 2.75
CA GLU A 90 1.80 15.14 1.84
C GLU A 90 2.78 14.01 2.13
N LYS A 91 3.08 13.75 3.42
CA LYS A 91 3.97 12.65 3.78
C LYS A 91 3.35 11.27 3.57
N VAL A 92 2.04 11.13 3.81
CA VAL A 92 1.30 9.90 3.49
C VAL A 92 1.39 9.59 1.99
N LEU A 93 1.18 10.59 1.13
CA LEU A 93 1.32 10.44 -0.32
C LEU A 93 2.74 10.05 -0.73
N GLU A 94 3.76 10.66 -0.12
CA GLU A 94 5.16 10.30 -0.36
C GLU A 94 5.43 8.83 -0.01
N ASN A 95 4.98 8.36 1.16
CA ASN A 95 5.16 6.97 1.60
C ASN A 95 4.48 5.98 0.64
N LEU A 96 3.26 6.30 0.18
CA LEU A 96 2.53 5.46 -0.78
C LEU A 96 3.26 5.39 -2.12
N ASN A 97 3.73 6.53 -2.64
CA ASN A 97 4.49 6.58 -3.89
C ASN A 97 5.81 5.80 -3.82
N GLN A 98 6.53 5.91 -2.70
CA GLN A 98 7.75 5.13 -2.48
C GLN A 98 7.46 3.63 -2.44
N THR A 99 6.41 3.23 -1.74
CA THR A 99 5.97 1.82 -1.65
C THR A 99 5.61 1.28 -3.04
N GLN A 100 4.87 2.06 -3.83
CA GLN A 100 4.54 1.71 -5.21
C GLN A 100 5.81 1.53 -6.06
N GLY A 101 6.73 2.49 -6.05
CA GLY A 101 7.97 2.40 -6.83
C GLY A 101 8.85 1.20 -6.43
N GLN A 102 8.90 0.87 -5.14
CA GLN A 102 9.60 -0.32 -4.66
C GLN A 102 8.94 -1.61 -5.15
N LEU A 103 7.60 -1.66 -5.16
CA LEU A 103 6.85 -2.81 -5.63
C LEU A 103 7.04 -3.01 -7.15
N GLU A 104 6.96 -1.93 -7.93
CA GLU A 104 7.20 -1.97 -9.38
C GLU A 104 8.60 -2.48 -9.72
N LYS A 105 9.62 -2.02 -8.97
CA LYS A 105 10.98 -2.51 -9.11
C LYS A 105 11.09 -4.02 -8.81
N LYS A 106 10.52 -4.49 -7.69
CA LYS A 106 10.51 -5.92 -7.32
C LYS A 106 9.84 -6.77 -8.40
N ILE A 107 8.69 -6.33 -8.92
CA ILE A 107 7.97 -7.03 -9.99
C ILE A 107 8.83 -7.11 -11.27
N ALA A 108 9.57 -6.05 -11.60
CA ALA A 108 10.47 -6.06 -12.76
C ALA A 108 11.64 -7.05 -12.57
N GLU A 109 12.24 -7.07 -11.38
CA GLU A 109 13.32 -8.01 -11.02
C GLU A 109 12.85 -9.47 -11.08
N GLU A 110 11.66 -9.77 -10.54
CA GLU A 110 11.05 -11.11 -10.60
C GLU A 110 10.79 -11.56 -12.04
N LYS A 111 10.23 -10.69 -12.89
CA LYS A 111 10.00 -10.99 -14.32
C LYS A 111 11.29 -11.28 -15.07
N ILE A 112 12.36 -10.55 -14.76
CA ILE A 112 13.68 -10.79 -15.36
C ILE A 112 14.20 -12.16 -14.91
N ALA A 113 14.10 -12.47 -13.62
CA ALA A 113 14.53 -13.77 -13.08
C ALA A 113 13.79 -14.96 -13.73
N ASP A 114 12.47 -14.86 -13.87
CA ASP A 114 11.66 -15.87 -14.57
C ASP A 114 12.09 -16.05 -16.03
N SER A 115 12.37 -14.94 -16.72
CA SER A 115 12.81 -14.96 -18.12
C SER A 115 14.20 -15.57 -18.27
N LEU A 116 15.12 -15.28 -17.33
CA LEU A 116 16.47 -15.86 -17.31
C LEU A 116 16.42 -17.37 -17.08
N LYS A 117 15.61 -17.82 -16.11
CA LYS A 117 15.41 -19.25 -15.84
C LYS A 117 14.88 -20.00 -17.07
N LEU A 118 13.93 -19.42 -17.79
CA LEU A 118 13.41 -20.01 -19.02
C LEU A 118 14.49 -20.18 -20.11
N ILE A 119 15.43 -19.23 -20.19
CA ILE A 119 16.57 -19.31 -21.13
C ILE A 119 17.56 -20.39 -20.68
N GLU A 120 17.85 -20.48 -19.38
CA GLU A 120 18.71 -21.53 -18.82
C GLU A 120 18.16 -22.92 -19.12
N ASP A 121 16.88 -23.16 -18.84
CA ASP A 121 16.20 -24.44 -19.14
C ASP A 121 16.27 -24.79 -20.63
N ARG A 122 16.15 -23.78 -21.51
CA ARG A 122 16.29 -23.96 -22.96
C ARG A 122 17.71 -24.31 -23.38
N ILE A 123 18.73 -23.65 -22.83
CA ILE A 123 20.14 -23.93 -23.14
C ILE A 123 20.48 -25.37 -22.72
N ASP A 124 20.03 -25.81 -21.56
CA ASP A 124 20.28 -27.17 -21.09
C ASP A 124 19.58 -28.22 -21.97
N SER A 125 18.35 -27.95 -22.41
CA SER A 125 17.67 -28.81 -23.38
C SER A 125 18.45 -28.93 -24.71
N LEU A 126 19.06 -27.85 -25.19
CA LEU A 126 19.87 -27.85 -26.42
C LEU A 126 21.17 -28.64 -26.24
N ARG A 127 21.84 -28.50 -25.09
CA ARG A 127 23.06 -29.27 -24.76
C ARG A 127 22.82 -30.78 -24.76
N VAL A 128 21.65 -31.22 -24.29
CA VAL A 128 21.27 -32.65 -24.30
C VAL A 128 21.07 -33.14 -25.75
N VAL A 129 20.48 -32.34 -26.63
CA VAL A 129 20.29 -32.72 -28.04
C VAL A 129 21.62 -32.80 -28.79
N ASP A 130 22.54 -31.85 -28.54
CA ASP A 130 23.89 -31.87 -29.15
C ASP A 130 24.71 -33.09 -28.74
N SER A 131 24.56 -33.54 -27.48
CA SER A 131 25.25 -34.74 -27.00
C SER A 131 24.67 -36.04 -27.60
N LEU A 132 23.37 -36.07 -27.92
CA LEU A 132 22.75 -37.19 -28.64
C LEU A 132 23.14 -37.23 -30.13
N SER A 133 23.22 -36.08 -30.81
CA SER A 133 23.60 -36.01 -32.23
C SER A 133 25.06 -36.44 -32.45
N THR A 134 25.94 -36.11 -31.49
CA THR A 134 27.35 -36.51 -31.51
C THR A 134 27.52 -38.02 -31.33
N TYR A 135 26.66 -38.68 -30.54
CA TYR A 135 26.68 -40.13 -30.37
C TYR A 135 26.13 -40.87 -31.61
N GLY A 136 25.09 -40.32 -32.25
CA GLY A 136 24.51 -40.86 -33.49
C GLY A 136 25.51 -40.92 -34.64
N ASN A 137 26.37 -39.90 -34.80
CA ASN A 137 27.39 -39.88 -35.85
C ASN A 137 28.57 -40.84 -35.63
N LYS A 138 28.73 -41.40 -34.43
CA LYS A 138 29.83 -42.33 -34.10
C LYS A 138 29.46 -43.81 -34.32
N VAL A 139 28.19 -44.12 -34.51
CA VAL A 139 27.66 -45.50 -34.66
C VAL A 139 27.50 -45.90 -36.14
N ILE A 140 27.65 -44.95 -37.08
CA ILE A 140 27.42 -45.16 -38.53
C ILE A 140 28.74 -45.15 -39.34
N ASN A 141 29.90 -45.28 -38.70
CA ASN A 141 31.20 -45.47 -39.38
C ASN A 141 31.93 -46.70 -38.86
#